data_AF-A0A9E1ZNB6-F1
#
_entry.id   AF-A0A9E1ZNB6-F1
#
_cell.length_a   1.000
_cell.length_b   1.000
_cell.length_c   1.000
_cell.angle_alpha   90.00
_cell.angle_beta   90.00
_cell.angle_gamma   90.00
#
_symmetry.space_group_name_H-M   'P 1'
#
loop_
_entity.id
_entity.type
_entity.pdbx_description
1 polymer ?
#
loop_
_entity_poly.entity_id
_entity_poly.type
_entity_poly.pdbx_seq_one_letter_code
_entity_poly.pdbx_strand_id
1 'polypeptide(L)'
;MNEIGTFSLGVILRETGINADTLRAWERRYKLPQPSRSEGGQRLYSPRDIEIIKWLLQRQEEGMRIGQAAKLWHSKVAAGESPLAGNALALSITEGSPEASRLKAFRDNWVRACISYNEAQAEQVTSEAFTRFPLELVFIKILLPGIREIGELWYKGEISVQQEHFASALLMRRIEAMIAASPAPTRPEKMIIACPPKEEHTLSSLLLTLFLRRRGFHIVYLGTNVPLEQFKETVEVIKPELVLFAAQQLTTAATLEQMVQELRSSNTIIAYSGRVFQSTPDIQDHISAHFLGEDFESIFAKIQSLIETQEKIALKPSESTHGLLLTTFEISRAAIQAHLTDALSQWNIPIKPLTNATEYLNENIAASLYLGDLNFLSPELGWVKRLLMHRKMEEISLERYIQTYANTLEDVIGEAATPLIDWLLEEASN
;
A
#
# COMPACT_ATOMS: atom_id res chain seq x y z
N MET A 1 -31.57 -0.10 4.79
CA MET A 1 -32.66 0.49 3.97
C MET A 1 -32.70 -0.19 2.61
N ASN A 2 -33.88 -0.50 2.07
CA ASN A 2 -34.00 -0.93 0.67
C ASN A 2 -33.84 0.32 -0.21
N GLU A 3 -32.83 0.32 -1.06
CA GLU A 3 -32.67 1.33 -2.10
C GLU A 3 -33.84 1.27 -3.09
N ILE A 4 -34.22 2.42 -3.66
CA ILE A 4 -35.33 2.51 -4.60
C ILE A 4 -34.97 1.74 -5.87
N GLY A 5 -35.84 0.83 -6.30
CA GLY A 5 -35.62 0.06 -7.52
C GLY A 5 -35.74 0.95 -8.77
N THR A 6 -34.70 0.97 -9.60
CA THR A 6 -34.62 1.80 -10.81
C THR A 6 -34.45 0.98 -12.09
N PHE A 7 -34.01 -0.28 -12.00
CA PHE A 7 -33.70 -1.12 -13.15
C PHE A 7 -34.82 -2.11 -13.48
N SER A 8 -35.14 -2.25 -14.77
CA SER A 8 -36.13 -3.23 -15.24
C SER A 8 -35.53 -4.63 -15.40
N LEU A 9 -36.38 -5.66 -15.38
CA LEU A 9 -35.96 -7.06 -15.56
C LEU A 9 -35.08 -7.26 -16.80
N GLY A 10 -35.41 -6.62 -17.93
CA GLY A 10 -34.62 -6.76 -19.17
C GLY A 10 -33.20 -6.17 -19.10
N VAL A 11 -32.94 -5.23 -18.20
CA VAL A 11 -31.58 -4.73 -17.92
C VAL A 11 -30.80 -5.78 -17.14
N ILE A 12 -31.40 -6.34 -16.09
CA ILE A 12 -30.77 -7.36 -15.24
C ILE A 12 -30.34 -8.61 -16.02
N LEU A 13 -31.19 -9.09 -16.93
CA LEU A 13 -30.88 -10.28 -17.73
C LEU A 13 -29.69 -10.05 -18.67
N ARG A 14 -29.54 -8.84 -19.21
CA ARG A 14 -28.40 -8.47 -20.06
C ARG A 14 -27.11 -8.32 -19.26
N GLU A 15 -27.19 -7.70 -18.09
CA GLU A 15 -26.03 -7.43 -17.22
C GLU A 15 -25.50 -8.69 -16.50
N THR A 16 -26.39 -9.60 -16.10
CA THR A 16 -26.01 -10.76 -15.25
C THR A 16 -26.02 -12.10 -15.99
N GLY A 17 -26.56 -12.14 -17.22
CA GLY A 17 -26.68 -13.37 -18.01
C GLY A 17 -27.61 -14.44 -17.44
N ILE A 18 -28.28 -14.18 -16.31
CA ILE A 18 -29.20 -15.13 -15.67
C ILE A 18 -30.53 -15.20 -16.45
N ASN A 19 -31.18 -16.36 -16.47
CA ASN A 19 -32.52 -16.51 -17.05
C ASN A 19 -33.59 -15.90 -16.11
N ALA A 20 -34.60 -15.23 -16.69
CA ALA A 20 -35.73 -14.64 -15.98
C ALA A 20 -36.47 -15.62 -15.06
N ASP A 21 -36.66 -16.86 -15.50
CA ASP A 21 -37.36 -17.88 -14.70
C ASP A 21 -36.50 -18.38 -13.54
N THR A 22 -35.17 -18.41 -13.71
CA THR A 22 -34.21 -18.69 -12.64
C THR A 22 -34.25 -17.60 -11.57
N LEU A 23 -34.21 -16.33 -11.99
CA LEU A 23 -34.27 -15.19 -11.07
C LEU A 23 -35.60 -15.15 -10.29
N ARG A 24 -36.72 -15.41 -10.97
CA ARG A 24 -38.05 -15.56 -10.34
C ARG A 24 -38.10 -16.74 -9.38
N ALA A 25 -37.47 -17.86 -9.72
CA ALA A 25 -37.39 -19.01 -8.85
C ALA A 25 -36.60 -18.71 -7.57
N TRP A 26 -35.52 -17.94 -7.67
CA TRP A 26 -34.71 -17.51 -6.52
C TRP A 26 -35.50 -16.57 -5.61
N GLU A 27 -36.15 -15.54 -6.16
CA GLU A 27 -37.04 -14.64 -5.41
C GLU A 27 -38.13 -15.43 -4.67
N ARG A 28 -38.79 -16.37 -5.35
CA ARG A 28 -39.89 -17.15 -4.75
C ARG A 28 -39.40 -18.08 -3.65
N ARG A 29 -38.32 -18.82 -3.89
CA ARG A 29 -37.83 -19.90 -3.00
C ARG A 29 -36.98 -19.39 -1.85
N TYR A 30 -36.15 -18.38 -2.12
CA TYR A 30 -35.12 -17.91 -1.19
C TYR A 30 -35.33 -16.47 -0.75
N LYS A 31 -36.33 -15.76 -1.29
CA LYS A 31 -36.58 -14.34 -0.98
C LYS A 31 -35.37 -13.45 -1.30
N LEU A 32 -34.65 -13.78 -2.37
CA LEU A 32 -33.46 -13.07 -2.86
C LEU A 32 -33.43 -13.05 -4.40
N PRO A 33 -33.21 -11.89 -5.03
CA PRO A 33 -33.34 -10.53 -4.47
C PRO A 33 -34.79 -10.20 -4.06
N GLN A 34 -35.03 -9.02 -3.49
CA GLN A 34 -36.38 -8.53 -3.12
C GLN A 34 -36.71 -7.22 -3.84
N PRO A 35 -36.89 -7.27 -5.17
CA PRO A 35 -37.15 -6.08 -5.97
C PRO A 35 -38.47 -5.42 -5.56
N SER A 36 -38.47 -4.08 -5.59
CA SER A 36 -39.69 -3.28 -5.45
C SER A 36 -40.62 -3.46 -6.66
N ARG A 37 -41.86 -2.99 -6.54
CA ARG A 37 -42.82 -3.01 -7.66
C ARG A 37 -43.22 -1.59 -8.05
N SER A 38 -43.32 -1.34 -9.36
CA SER A 38 -43.92 -0.11 -9.88
C SER A 38 -45.42 -0.07 -9.63
N GLU A 39 -46.05 1.09 -9.81
CA GLU A 39 -47.52 1.23 -9.76
C GLU A 39 -48.23 0.28 -10.75
N GLY A 40 -47.59 -0.02 -11.88
CA GLY A 40 -48.06 -1.00 -12.88
C GLY A 40 -47.76 -2.46 -12.54
N GLY A 41 -47.27 -2.76 -11.33
CA GLY A 41 -47.02 -4.13 -10.85
C GLY A 41 -45.76 -4.81 -11.38
N GLN A 42 -44.91 -4.10 -12.13
CA GLN A 42 -43.65 -4.62 -12.68
C GLN A 42 -42.54 -4.58 -11.65
N ARG A 43 -41.60 -5.54 -11.70
CA ARG A 43 -40.43 -5.59 -10.80
C ARG A 43 -39.40 -4.54 -11.18
N LEU A 44 -38.98 -3.76 -10.18
CA LEU A 44 -37.91 -2.78 -10.25
C LEU A 44 -36.79 -3.18 -9.29
N TYR A 45 -35.63 -3.44 -9.85
CA TYR A 45 -34.43 -3.89 -9.15
C TYR A 45 -33.57 -2.68 -8.77
N SER A 46 -33.03 -2.70 -7.55
CA SER A 46 -32.08 -1.71 -7.06
C SER A 46 -30.64 -2.07 -7.46
N PRO A 47 -29.67 -1.14 -7.39
CA PRO A 47 -28.25 -1.47 -7.48
C PRO A 47 -27.86 -2.60 -6.51
N ARG A 48 -28.36 -2.55 -5.27
CA ARG A 48 -28.18 -3.62 -4.30
C ARG A 48 -28.70 -4.98 -4.78
N ASP A 49 -29.87 -5.04 -5.42
CA ASP A 49 -30.42 -6.30 -5.95
C ASP A 49 -29.52 -6.91 -7.03
N ILE A 50 -28.87 -6.07 -7.85
CA ILE A 50 -27.90 -6.52 -8.86
C ILE A 50 -26.71 -7.20 -8.18
N GLU A 51 -26.17 -6.56 -7.13
CA GLU A 51 -25.05 -7.11 -6.38
C GLU A 51 -25.42 -8.41 -5.64
N ILE A 52 -26.65 -8.56 -5.14
CA ILE A 52 -27.18 -9.84 -4.62
C ILE A 52 -27.11 -10.93 -5.68
N ILE A 53 -27.59 -10.62 -6.90
CA ILE A 53 -27.63 -11.59 -8.00
C ILE A 53 -26.22 -11.99 -8.41
N LYS A 54 -25.30 -11.02 -8.57
CA LYS A 54 -23.88 -11.30 -8.89
C LYS A 54 -23.21 -12.14 -7.82
N TRP A 55 -23.44 -11.83 -6.54
CA TRP A 55 -22.89 -12.59 -5.42
C TRP A 55 -23.38 -14.05 -5.45
N LEU A 56 -24.67 -14.28 -5.72
CA LEU A 56 -25.22 -15.63 -5.83
C LEU A 56 -24.66 -16.41 -7.03
N LEU A 57 -24.50 -15.74 -8.18
CA LEU A 57 -23.90 -16.34 -9.38
C LEU A 57 -22.43 -16.71 -9.14
N GLN A 58 -21.66 -15.82 -8.52
CA GLN A 58 -20.26 -16.07 -8.16
C GLN A 58 -20.10 -17.29 -7.23
N ARG A 59 -20.93 -17.40 -6.18
CA ARG A 59 -20.91 -18.59 -5.30
C ARG A 59 -21.23 -19.87 -6.08
N GLN A 60 -22.10 -19.78 -7.08
CA GLN A 60 -22.44 -20.92 -7.93
C GLN A 60 -21.29 -21.33 -8.86
N GLU A 61 -20.55 -20.36 -9.41
CA GLU A 61 -19.32 -20.61 -10.18
C GLU A 61 -18.23 -21.26 -9.32
N GLU A 62 -18.16 -20.90 -8.03
CA GLU A 62 -17.28 -21.53 -7.04
C GLU A 62 -17.76 -22.95 -6.60
N GLY A 63 -18.79 -23.50 -7.26
CA GLY A 63 -19.29 -24.85 -7.04
C GLY A 63 -20.33 -24.98 -5.92
N MET A 64 -20.76 -23.88 -5.30
CA MET A 64 -21.80 -23.91 -4.26
C MET A 64 -23.19 -24.11 -4.88
N ARG A 65 -24.01 -24.97 -4.28
CA ARG A 65 -25.43 -25.08 -4.69
C ARG A 65 -26.16 -23.80 -4.30
N ILE A 66 -27.02 -23.28 -5.17
CA ILE A 66 -27.75 -22.01 -4.93
C ILE A 66 -28.51 -21.98 -3.59
N GLY A 67 -29.09 -23.10 -3.16
CA GLY A 67 -29.77 -23.18 -1.86
C GLY A 67 -28.82 -23.05 -0.66
N GLN A 68 -27.56 -23.44 -0.79
CA GLN A 68 -26.52 -23.21 0.23
C GLN A 68 -26.06 -21.75 0.22
N ALA A 69 -25.88 -21.16 -0.97
CA ALA A 69 -25.52 -19.74 -1.12
C ALA A 69 -26.60 -18.83 -0.50
N ALA A 70 -27.88 -19.12 -0.76
CA ALA A 70 -28.99 -18.40 -0.15
C ALA A 70 -29.07 -18.56 1.38
N LYS A 71 -28.76 -19.76 1.92
CA LYS A 71 -28.69 -19.96 3.37
C LYS A 71 -27.54 -19.16 4.00
N LEU A 72 -26.37 -19.17 3.35
CA LEU A 72 -25.21 -18.39 3.78
C LEU A 72 -25.53 -16.89 3.80
N TRP A 73 -26.21 -16.41 2.76
CA TRP A 73 -26.70 -15.03 2.70
C TRP A 73 -27.55 -14.66 3.92
N HIS A 74 -28.61 -15.43 4.19
CA HIS A 74 -29.52 -15.15 5.30
C HIS A 74 -28.86 -15.27 6.67
N SER A 75 -27.93 -16.22 6.83
CA SER A 75 -27.12 -16.36 8.06
C SER A 75 -26.28 -15.10 8.32
N LYS A 76 -25.65 -14.54 7.28
CA LYS A 76 -24.86 -13.32 7.39
C LYS A 76 -25.72 -12.10 7.75
N VAL A 77 -26.85 -11.92 7.06
CA VAL A 77 -27.79 -10.82 7.39
C VAL A 77 -28.32 -10.94 8.82
N ALA A 78 -28.66 -12.16 9.27
CA ALA A 78 -29.15 -12.38 10.64
C ALA A 78 -28.09 -12.10 11.72
N ALA A 79 -26.80 -12.27 11.40
CA ALA A 79 -25.68 -11.91 12.27
C ALA A 79 -25.36 -10.40 12.25
N GLY A 80 -26.10 -9.57 11.50
CA GLY A 80 -25.82 -8.14 11.32
C GLY A 80 -24.70 -7.85 10.33
N GLU A 81 -24.19 -8.87 9.62
CA GLU A 81 -23.15 -8.73 8.61
C GLU A 81 -23.76 -8.35 7.24
N SER A 82 -23.10 -7.48 6.48
CA SER A 82 -23.46 -7.24 5.08
C SER A 82 -22.88 -8.35 4.19
N PRO A 83 -23.68 -9.22 3.56
CA PRO A 83 -23.14 -10.31 2.74
C PRO A 83 -22.44 -9.82 1.46
N LEU A 84 -22.79 -8.60 1.02
CA LEU A 84 -22.15 -7.87 -0.08
C LEU A 84 -20.86 -7.17 0.35
N ALA A 85 -20.63 -7.00 1.65
CA ALA A 85 -19.30 -6.65 2.18
C ALA A 85 -18.35 -7.86 2.12
N GLY A 86 -18.52 -8.75 1.14
CA GLY A 86 -17.79 -10.01 0.96
C GLY A 86 -16.28 -9.88 0.67
N ASN A 87 -15.68 -8.75 1.04
CA ASN A 87 -14.24 -8.51 1.10
C ASN A 87 -13.74 -8.10 2.50
N ALA A 88 -14.64 -7.87 3.46
CA ALA A 88 -14.33 -7.47 4.84
C ALA A 88 -14.25 -8.67 5.79
N LEU A 89 -15.14 -9.66 5.64
CA LEU A 89 -15.29 -10.76 6.59
C LEU A 89 -14.31 -11.95 6.44
N ALA A 90 -13.22 -11.80 5.68
CA ALA A 90 -12.26 -12.90 5.48
C ALA A 90 -11.11 -12.92 6.50
N LEU A 91 -10.94 -11.90 7.35
CA LEU A 91 -9.69 -11.72 8.11
C LEU A 91 -9.79 -11.88 9.64
N SER A 92 -10.99 -12.08 10.20
CA SER A 92 -11.20 -12.29 11.64
C SER A 92 -10.89 -13.74 12.05
N ILE A 93 -9.66 -14.17 11.83
CA ILE A 93 -9.19 -15.47 12.30
C ILE A 93 -8.69 -15.27 13.72
N THR A 94 -9.37 -15.89 14.68
CA THR A 94 -8.98 -15.83 16.10
C THR A 94 -7.59 -16.44 16.25
N GLU A 95 -6.70 -15.71 16.92
CA GLU A 95 -5.38 -16.23 17.29
C GLU A 95 -5.51 -17.51 18.11
N GLY A 96 -4.64 -18.49 17.83
CA GLY A 96 -4.70 -19.82 18.47
C GLY A 96 -5.75 -20.79 17.89
N SER A 97 -6.59 -20.36 16.94
CA SER A 97 -7.51 -21.29 16.26
C SER A 97 -6.79 -22.31 15.36
N PRO A 98 -7.40 -23.48 15.08
CA PRO A 98 -6.83 -24.46 14.14
C PRO A 98 -6.61 -23.91 12.73
N GLU A 99 -7.37 -22.89 12.33
CA GLU A 99 -7.18 -22.21 11.04
C GLU A 99 -5.98 -21.26 11.07
N ALA A 100 -5.81 -20.48 12.14
CA ALA A 100 -4.61 -19.65 12.35
C ALA A 100 -3.33 -20.49 12.29
N SER A 101 -3.33 -21.64 12.98
CA SER A 101 -2.20 -22.57 12.98
C SER A 101 -1.91 -23.14 11.58
N ARG A 102 -2.95 -23.41 10.79
CA ARG A 102 -2.80 -23.87 9.40
C ARG A 102 -2.20 -22.78 8.50
N LEU A 103 -2.70 -21.55 8.59
CA LEU A 103 -2.14 -20.41 7.84
C LEU A 103 -0.68 -20.16 8.20
N LYS A 104 -0.35 -20.20 9.50
CA LYS A 104 1.03 -20.12 9.97
C LYS A 104 1.89 -21.26 9.40
N ALA A 105 1.40 -22.50 9.38
CA ALA A 105 2.14 -23.61 8.81
C ALA A 105 2.44 -23.42 7.31
N PHE A 106 1.48 -22.90 6.53
CA PHE A 106 1.72 -22.54 5.13
C PHE A 106 2.79 -21.45 5.00
N ARG A 107 2.74 -20.42 5.85
CA ARG A 107 3.73 -19.34 5.86
C ARG A 107 5.12 -19.87 6.19
N ASP A 108 5.26 -20.61 7.29
CA ASP A 108 6.53 -21.17 7.75
C ASP A 108 7.14 -22.09 6.68
N ASN A 109 6.31 -22.89 5.98
CA ASN A 109 6.76 -23.72 4.85
C ASN A 109 7.22 -22.89 3.65
N TRP A 110 6.47 -21.84 3.30
CA TRP A 110 6.80 -20.96 2.18
C TRP A 110 8.11 -20.20 2.45
N VAL A 111 8.27 -19.63 3.64
CA VAL A 111 9.49 -18.94 4.07
C VAL A 111 10.70 -19.87 4.00
N ARG A 112 10.61 -21.10 4.53
CA ARG A 112 11.70 -22.09 4.43
C ARG A 112 12.07 -22.43 2.97
N ALA A 113 11.08 -22.57 2.10
CA ALA A 113 11.32 -22.83 0.68
C ALA A 113 12.04 -21.65 0.01
N CYS A 114 11.61 -20.41 0.31
CA CYS A 114 12.26 -19.20 -0.19
C CYS A 114 13.72 -19.08 0.29
N ILE A 115 13.98 -19.26 1.58
CA ILE A 115 15.32 -19.18 2.17
C ILE A 115 16.26 -20.24 1.57
N SER A 116 15.74 -21.39 1.14
CA SER A 116 16.53 -22.46 0.50
C SER A 116 16.59 -22.38 -1.03
N TYR A 117 16.12 -21.28 -1.65
CA TYR A 117 16.02 -21.11 -3.11
C TYR A 117 15.20 -22.21 -3.81
N ASN A 118 14.29 -22.86 -3.09
CA ASN A 118 13.48 -23.95 -3.63
C ASN A 118 12.18 -23.39 -4.24
N GLU A 119 12.29 -22.83 -5.46
CA GLU A 119 11.16 -22.25 -6.19
C GLU A 119 10.00 -23.24 -6.36
N ALA A 120 10.31 -24.50 -6.71
CA ALA A 120 9.31 -25.53 -6.93
C ALA A 120 8.48 -25.79 -5.65
N GLN A 121 9.13 -25.87 -4.49
CA GLN A 121 8.43 -26.06 -3.22
C GLN A 121 7.65 -24.81 -2.81
N ALA A 122 8.22 -23.60 -2.98
CA ALA A 122 7.53 -22.36 -2.66
C ALA A 122 6.25 -22.21 -3.51
N GLU A 123 6.31 -22.58 -4.79
CA GLU A 123 5.16 -22.55 -5.69
C GLU A 123 4.14 -23.63 -5.40
N GLN A 124 4.57 -24.82 -5.00
CA GLN A 124 3.68 -25.88 -4.54
C GLN A 124 2.90 -25.43 -3.29
N VAL A 125 3.60 -24.90 -2.27
CA VAL A 125 2.99 -24.39 -1.03
C VAL A 125 1.98 -23.28 -1.33
N THR A 126 2.33 -22.37 -2.23
CA THR A 126 1.45 -21.27 -2.67
C THR A 126 0.20 -21.80 -3.38
N SER A 127 0.38 -22.74 -4.31
CA SER A 127 -0.73 -23.35 -5.06
C SER A 127 -1.67 -24.11 -4.13
N GLU A 128 -1.13 -24.92 -3.22
CA GLU A 128 -1.92 -25.62 -2.19
C GLU A 128 -2.69 -24.64 -1.30
N ALA A 129 -2.09 -23.50 -0.92
CA ALA A 129 -2.77 -22.48 -0.14
C ALA A 129 -3.97 -21.91 -0.91
N PHE A 130 -3.82 -21.59 -2.20
CA PHE A 130 -4.92 -21.10 -3.04
C PHE A 130 -6.03 -22.14 -3.27
N THR A 131 -5.75 -23.44 -3.19
CA THR A 131 -6.82 -24.46 -3.23
C THR A 131 -7.67 -24.50 -1.96
N ARG A 132 -7.17 -23.96 -0.84
CA ARG A 132 -7.79 -24.08 0.49
C ARG A 132 -8.37 -22.78 1.01
N PHE A 133 -7.78 -21.65 0.62
CA PHE A 133 -8.11 -20.34 1.16
C PHE A 133 -8.41 -19.35 0.03
N PRO A 134 -9.30 -18.37 0.28
CA PRO A 134 -9.48 -17.25 -0.63
C PRO A 134 -8.16 -16.54 -0.94
N LEU A 135 -8.04 -16.01 -2.15
CA LEU A 135 -6.84 -15.35 -2.64
C LEU A 135 -6.36 -14.26 -1.67
N GLU A 136 -7.27 -13.41 -1.23
CA GLU A 136 -7.01 -12.29 -0.33
C GLU A 136 -6.41 -12.79 1.00
N LEU A 137 -6.90 -13.93 1.51
CA LEU A 137 -6.40 -14.52 2.75
C LEU A 137 -4.99 -15.09 2.58
N VAL A 138 -4.71 -15.73 1.45
CA VAL A 138 -3.36 -16.22 1.13
C VAL A 138 -2.36 -15.07 1.10
N PHE A 139 -2.68 -13.97 0.43
CA PHE A 139 -1.78 -12.81 0.43
C PHE A 139 -1.63 -12.18 1.82
N ILE A 140 -2.74 -11.90 2.51
CA ILE A 140 -2.73 -11.10 3.75
C ILE A 140 -2.21 -11.89 4.96
N LYS A 141 -2.39 -13.22 5.02
CA LYS A 141 -2.01 -14.03 6.19
C LYS A 141 -0.83 -14.97 5.95
N ILE A 142 -0.49 -15.28 4.70
CA ILE A 142 0.62 -16.19 4.35
C ILE A 142 1.76 -15.40 3.69
N LEU A 143 1.54 -14.86 2.50
CA LEU A 143 2.62 -14.35 1.65
C LEU A 143 3.19 -13.01 2.13
N LEU A 144 2.35 -12.02 2.43
CA LEU A 144 2.84 -10.73 2.95
C LEU A 144 3.52 -10.87 4.31
N PRO A 145 2.96 -11.60 5.30
CA PRO A 145 3.68 -11.82 6.55
C PRO A 145 4.95 -12.64 6.36
N GLY A 146 4.99 -13.55 5.37
CA GLY A 146 6.20 -14.28 5.00
C GLY A 146 7.30 -13.39 4.44
N ILE A 147 6.98 -12.45 3.55
CA ILE A 147 7.92 -11.42 3.08
C ILE A 147 8.40 -10.54 4.24
N ARG A 148 7.50 -10.13 5.15
CA ARG A 148 7.90 -9.37 6.33
C ARG A 148 8.88 -10.16 7.19
N GLU A 149 8.60 -11.44 7.45
CA GLU A 149 9.48 -12.33 8.21
C GLU A 149 10.87 -12.45 7.56
N ILE A 150 10.92 -12.66 6.24
CA ILE A 150 12.18 -12.68 5.47
C ILE A 150 12.92 -11.34 5.57
N GLY A 151 12.20 -10.22 5.45
CA GLY A 151 12.76 -8.88 5.64
C GLY A 151 13.36 -8.68 7.03
N GLU A 152 12.70 -9.15 8.09
CA GLU A 152 13.22 -9.10 9.46
C GLU A 152 14.45 -10.00 9.65
N LEU A 153 14.47 -11.19 9.07
CA LEU A 153 15.64 -12.08 9.11
C LEU A 153 16.84 -11.46 8.39
N TRP A 154 16.60 -10.85 7.23
CA TRP A 154 17.63 -10.10 6.50
C TRP A 154 18.13 -8.92 7.32
N TYR A 155 17.20 -8.18 7.93
CA TYR A 155 17.50 -7.02 8.77
C TYR A 155 18.40 -7.37 9.96
N LYS A 156 18.20 -8.56 10.54
CA LYS A 156 19.04 -9.12 11.62
C LYS A 156 20.35 -9.76 11.14
N GLY A 157 20.58 -9.81 9.83
CA GLY A 157 21.76 -10.46 9.24
C GLY A 157 21.73 -11.99 9.31
N GLU A 158 20.58 -12.60 9.56
CA GLU A 158 20.41 -14.06 9.64
C GLU A 158 20.31 -14.72 8.25
N ILE A 159 19.86 -13.95 7.26
CA ILE A 159 19.81 -14.36 5.84
C ILE A 159 20.42 -13.28 4.95
N SER A 160 20.81 -13.65 3.74
CA SER A 160 21.40 -12.73 2.77
C SER A 160 20.35 -11.92 2.01
N VAL A 161 20.77 -10.79 1.45
CA VAL A 161 19.92 -9.96 0.57
C VAL A 161 19.44 -10.72 -0.67
N GLN A 162 20.23 -11.70 -1.15
CA GLN A 162 19.83 -12.53 -2.29
C GLN A 162 18.63 -13.44 -1.95
N GLN A 163 18.51 -13.89 -0.70
CA GLN A 163 17.36 -14.70 -0.25
C GLN A 163 16.10 -13.84 -0.16
N GLU A 164 16.22 -12.60 0.31
CA GLU A 164 15.12 -11.62 0.28
C GLU A 164 14.70 -11.33 -1.16
N HIS A 165 15.65 -10.99 -2.04
CA HIS A 165 15.37 -10.70 -3.45
C HIS A 165 14.70 -11.87 -4.16
N PHE A 166 15.14 -13.11 -3.91
CA PHE A 166 14.51 -14.30 -4.46
C PHE A 166 13.03 -14.42 -4.06
N ALA A 167 12.73 -14.22 -2.77
CA ALA A 167 11.36 -14.31 -2.25
C ALA A 167 10.46 -13.21 -2.81
N SER A 168 10.93 -11.96 -2.79
CA SER A 168 10.21 -10.80 -3.32
C SER A 168 9.96 -10.95 -4.82
N ALA A 169 10.96 -11.37 -5.61
CA ALA A 169 10.82 -11.62 -7.05
C ALA A 169 9.79 -12.72 -7.34
N LEU A 170 9.81 -13.82 -6.60
CA LEU A 170 8.85 -14.92 -6.78
C LEU A 170 7.41 -14.44 -6.53
N LEU A 171 7.19 -13.68 -5.46
CA LEU A 171 5.88 -13.14 -5.13
C LEU A 171 5.39 -12.12 -6.16
N MET A 172 6.24 -11.18 -6.58
CA MET A 172 5.90 -10.18 -7.60
C MET A 172 5.48 -10.86 -8.91
N ARG A 173 6.26 -11.84 -9.39
CA ARG A 173 5.96 -12.58 -10.62
C ARG A 173 4.60 -13.30 -10.54
N ARG A 174 4.24 -13.82 -9.36
CA ARG A 174 2.93 -14.42 -9.10
C ARG A 174 1.80 -13.40 -9.18
N ILE A 175 1.96 -12.23 -8.55
CA ILE A 175 0.96 -11.16 -8.56
C ILE A 175 0.74 -10.66 -9.99
N GLU A 176 1.81 -10.39 -10.73
CA GLU A 176 1.74 -9.94 -12.12
C GLU A 176 1.01 -10.94 -13.02
N ALA A 177 1.29 -12.25 -12.88
CA ALA A 177 0.56 -13.28 -13.61
C ALA A 177 -0.95 -13.26 -13.29
N MET A 178 -1.32 -13.04 -12.03
CA MET A 178 -2.73 -12.92 -11.62
C MET A 178 -3.39 -11.63 -12.13
N ILE A 179 -2.64 -10.52 -12.20
CA ILE A 179 -3.10 -9.26 -12.81
C ILE A 179 -3.33 -9.50 -14.31
N ALA A 180 -2.40 -10.12 -15.02
CA ALA A 180 -2.54 -10.41 -16.45
C ALA A 180 -3.75 -11.32 -16.74
N ALA A 181 -4.02 -12.29 -15.87
CA ALA A 181 -5.17 -13.18 -15.97
C ALA A 181 -6.50 -12.58 -15.45
N SER A 182 -6.49 -11.37 -14.88
CA SER A 182 -7.70 -10.74 -14.37
C SER A 182 -8.65 -10.34 -15.51
N PRO A 183 -9.98 -10.44 -15.32
CA PRO A 183 -10.94 -10.09 -16.34
C PRO A 183 -10.85 -8.61 -16.74
N ALA A 184 -11.53 -8.27 -17.84
CA ALA A 184 -11.73 -6.88 -18.22
C ALA A 184 -12.49 -6.14 -17.11
N PRO A 185 -12.22 -4.83 -16.92
CA PRO A 185 -12.96 -4.01 -15.96
C PRO A 185 -14.47 -4.09 -16.22
N THR A 186 -15.24 -4.24 -15.14
CA THR A 186 -16.72 -4.26 -15.17
C THR A 186 -17.33 -2.97 -14.63
N ARG A 187 -16.49 -2.05 -14.17
CA ARG A 187 -16.86 -0.75 -13.63
C ARG A 187 -16.36 0.38 -14.53
N PRO A 188 -17.08 1.51 -14.59
CA PRO A 188 -16.66 2.67 -15.38
C PRO A 188 -15.50 3.44 -14.73
N GLU A 189 -15.37 3.41 -13.40
CA GLU A 189 -14.36 4.21 -12.70
C GLU A 189 -12.94 3.71 -13.00
N LYS A 190 -12.10 4.67 -13.33
CA LYS A 190 -10.70 4.54 -13.67
C LYS A 190 -9.83 5.14 -12.59
N MET A 191 -8.79 4.41 -12.20
CA MET A 191 -7.83 4.86 -11.20
C MET A 191 -6.41 4.73 -11.72
N ILE A 192 -5.54 5.62 -11.24
CA ILE A 192 -4.10 5.47 -11.39
C ILE A 192 -3.54 4.91 -10.09
N ILE A 193 -2.64 3.93 -10.21
CA ILE A 193 -1.79 3.50 -9.10
C ILE A 193 -0.34 3.72 -9.51
N ALA A 194 0.40 4.47 -8.70
CA ALA A 194 1.78 4.83 -8.94
C ALA A 194 2.58 4.82 -7.64
N CYS A 195 3.87 4.54 -7.71
CA CYS A 195 4.78 4.89 -6.63
C CYS A 195 5.44 6.25 -6.94
N PRO A 196 5.58 7.15 -5.96
CA PRO A 196 6.17 8.47 -6.16
C PRO A 196 7.65 8.36 -6.56
N PRO A 197 8.31 9.48 -6.94
CA PRO A 197 9.74 9.48 -7.25
C PRO A 197 10.56 8.81 -6.14
N LYS A 198 11.58 8.04 -6.54
CA LYS A 198 12.48 7.22 -5.70
C LYS A 198 11.86 6.00 -5.02
N GLU A 199 10.55 5.83 -5.07
CA GLU A 199 9.93 4.62 -4.50
C GLU A 199 10.10 3.46 -5.46
N GLU A 200 10.89 2.46 -5.07
CA GLU A 200 11.15 1.24 -5.84
C GLU A 200 10.33 0.03 -5.34
N HIS A 201 9.64 0.17 -4.18
CA HIS A 201 8.86 -0.93 -3.63
C HIS A 201 7.49 -1.03 -4.30
N THR A 202 7.33 -2.03 -5.17
CA THR A 202 6.10 -2.24 -5.96
C THR A 202 5.11 -3.22 -5.35
N LEU A 203 5.52 -4.02 -4.36
CA LEU A 203 4.71 -5.15 -3.90
C LEU A 203 3.30 -4.75 -3.45
N SER A 204 3.18 -3.68 -2.66
CA SER A 204 1.89 -3.18 -2.17
C SER A 204 1.04 -2.56 -3.28
N SER A 205 1.65 -1.82 -4.21
CA SER A 205 0.94 -1.19 -5.34
C SER A 205 0.46 -2.22 -6.37
N LEU A 206 1.25 -3.27 -6.63
CA LEU A 206 0.83 -4.43 -7.42
C LEU A 206 -0.32 -5.19 -6.75
N LEU A 207 -0.25 -5.41 -5.43
CA LEU A 207 -1.31 -6.13 -4.74
C LEU A 207 -2.62 -5.33 -4.69
N LEU A 208 -2.55 -4.02 -4.48
CA LEU A 208 -3.70 -3.11 -4.62
C LEU A 208 -4.28 -3.17 -6.03
N THR A 209 -3.42 -3.15 -7.06
CA THR A 209 -3.83 -3.31 -8.46
C THR A 209 -4.61 -4.61 -8.67
N LEU A 210 -4.08 -5.74 -8.19
CA LEU A 210 -4.74 -7.04 -8.28
C LEU A 210 -6.11 -7.02 -7.59
N PHE A 211 -6.18 -6.56 -6.35
CA PHE A 211 -7.43 -6.57 -5.58
C PHE A 211 -8.49 -5.62 -6.13
N LEU A 212 -8.11 -4.46 -6.65
CA LEU A 212 -9.04 -3.51 -7.27
C LEU A 212 -9.53 -3.99 -8.64
N ARG A 213 -8.64 -4.56 -9.47
CA ARG A 213 -9.06 -5.18 -10.73
C ARG A 213 -10.04 -6.33 -10.53
N ARG A 214 -9.83 -7.15 -9.49
CA ARG A 214 -10.79 -8.21 -9.10
C ARG A 214 -12.15 -7.68 -8.64
N ARG A 215 -12.21 -6.43 -8.17
CA ARG A 215 -13.45 -5.71 -7.83
C ARG A 215 -14.07 -4.99 -9.04
N GLY A 216 -13.48 -5.16 -10.23
CA GLY A 216 -14.01 -4.64 -11.49
C GLY A 216 -13.51 -3.25 -11.87
N PHE A 217 -12.68 -2.59 -11.05
CA PHE A 217 -12.15 -1.26 -11.34
C PHE A 217 -11.18 -1.28 -12.53
N HIS A 218 -11.16 -0.18 -13.29
CA HIS A 218 -10.19 0.03 -14.35
C HIS A 218 -8.93 0.67 -13.75
N ILE A 219 -7.85 -0.10 -13.62
CA ILE A 219 -6.60 0.37 -13.04
C ILE A 219 -5.57 0.62 -14.13
N VAL A 220 -5.04 1.85 -14.18
CA VAL A 220 -3.81 2.20 -14.90
C VAL A 220 -2.66 2.16 -13.90
N TYR A 221 -1.88 1.10 -13.94
CA TYR A 221 -0.70 0.94 -13.10
C TYR A 221 0.51 1.55 -13.80
N LEU A 222 1.14 2.56 -13.19
CA LEU A 222 2.30 3.27 -13.76
C LEU A 222 3.64 2.74 -13.24
N GLY A 223 3.61 1.76 -12.33
CA GLY A 223 4.83 1.18 -11.78
C GLY A 223 5.42 2.02 -10.66
N THR A 224 6.74 1.95 -10.57
CA THR A 224 7.55 2.49 -9.49
C THR A 224 8.35 3.70 -9.96
N ASN A 225 8.83 4.51 -9.03
CA ASN A 225 9.69 5.65 -9.31
C ASN A 225 9.13 6.54 -10.43
N VAL A 226 7.83 6.83 -10.34
CA VAL A 226 7.14 7.62 -11.37
C VAL A 226 7.60 9.07 -11.23
N PRO A 227 8.18 9.67 -12.27
CA PRO A 227 8.70 11.03 -12.21
C PRO A 227 7.59 12.05 -11.96
N LEU A 228 7.98 13.16 -11.32
CA LEU A 228 7.09 14.30 -11.07
C LEU A 228 6.77 15.03 -12.38
N GLU A 229 7.75 15.10 -13.26
CA GLU A 229 7.67 15.78 -14.54
C GLU A 229 6.56 15.16 -15.39
N GLN A 230 5.68 16.02 -15.89
CA GLN A 230 4.58 15.65 -16.79
C GLN A 230 3.51 14.72 -16.17
N PHE A 231 3.52 14.53 -14.85
CA PHE A 231 2.52 13.68 -14.20
C PHE A 231 1.11 14.28 -14.30
N LYS A 232 1.00 15.61 -14.24
CA LYS A 232 -0.27 16.32 -14.42
C LYS A 232 -0.89 16.04 -15.79
N GLU A 233 -0.11 16.10 -16.86
CA GLU A 233 -0.52 15.81 -18.23
C GLU A 233 -0.99 14.36 -18.35
N THR A 234 -0.32 13.43 -17.68
CA THR A 234 -0.74 12.03 -17.58
C THR A 234 -2.12 11.90 -16.94
N VAL A 235 -2.37 12.62 -15.82
CA VAL A 235 -3.69 12.67 -15.17
C VAL A 235 -4.75 13.32 -16.07
N GLU A 236 -4.42 14.38 -16.81
CA GLU A 236 -5.34 15.06 -17.73
C GLU A 236 -5.74 14.22 -18.94
N VAL A 237 -4.83 13.38 -19.45
CA VAL A 237 -5.10 12.42 -20.52
C VAL A 237 -5.95 11.26 -20.02
N ILE A 238 -5.59 10.68 -18.88
CA ILE A 238 -6.25 9.48 -18.34
C ILE A 238 -7.63 9.83 -17.77
N LYS A 239 -7.77 11.02 -17.17
CA LYS A 239 -8.95 11.50 -16.43
C LYS A 239 -9.45 10.47 -15.41
N PRO A 240 -8.60 10.03 -14.46
CA PRO A 240 -9.02 9.09 -13.45
C PRO A 240 -9.93 9.77 -12.41
N GLU A 241 -10.84 9.01 -11.81
CA GLU A 241 -11.60 9.43 -10.65
C GLU A 241 -10.71 9.52 -9.40
N LEU A 242 -9.67 8.67 -9.32
CA LEU A 242 -8.75 8.61 -8.19
C LEU A 242 -7.31 8.29 -8.61
N VAL A 243 -6.34 8.99 -8.01
CA VAL A 243 -4.90 8.66 -8.07
C VAL A 243 -4.48 8.15 -6.70
N LEU A 244 -3.91 6.93 -6.67
CA LEU A 244 -3.39 6.30 -5.46
C LEU A 244 -1.87 6.25 -5.53
N PHE A 245 -1.22 6.86 -4.54
CA PHE A 245 0.21 6.73 -4.33
C PHE A 245 0.54 5.75 -3.20
N ALA A 246 1.58 4.94 -3.37
CA ALA A 246 2.09 4.05 -2.33
C ALA A 246 3.52 4.46 -1.96
N ALA A 247 3.77 4.77 -0.68
CA ALA A 247 5.10 5.14 -0.18
C ALA A 247 5.48 4.29 1.05
N GLN A 248 6.68 3.72 1.06
CA GLN A 248 7.20 2.87 2.13
C GLN A 248 8.24 3.55 3.03
N GLN A 249 8.75 4.71 2.62
CA GLN A 249 9.87 5.41 3.24
C GLN A 249 9.55 6.89 3.49
N LEU A 250 10.28 7.53 4.39
CA LEU A 250 10.14 8.96 4.68
C LEU A 250 10.46 9.81 3.45
N THR A 251 11.53 9.46 2.74
CA THR A 251 11.92 10.10 1.47
C THR A 251 10.81 10.06 0.44
N THR A 252 10.10 8.93 0.35
CA THR A 252 9.03 8.73 -0.62
C THR A 252 7.70 9.32 -0.16
N ALA A 253 7.49 9.54 1.14
CA ALA A 253 6.39 10.36 1.65
C ALA A 253 6.56 11.84 1.25
N ALA A 254 7.77 12.38 1.31
CA ALA A 254 8.05 13.75 0.88
C ALA A 254 7.85 13.92 -0.64
N THR A 255 8.36 13.00 -1.47
CA THR A 255 8.14 13.06 -2.93
C THR A 255 6.69 12.79 -3.30
N LEU A 256 5.95 12.00 -2.52
CA LEU A 256 4.50 11.86 -2.66
C LEU A 256 3.78 13.19 -2.45
N GLU A 257 4.12 13.94 -1.40
CA GLU A 257 3.52 15.26 -1.21
C GLU A 257 3.88 16.19 -2.37
N GLN A 258 5.10 16.15 -2.91
CA GLN A 258 5.44 16.90 -4.13
C GLN A 258 4.51 16.55 -5.31
N MET A 259 4.18 15.26 -5.50
CA MET A 259 3.20 14.83 -6.52
C MET A 259 1.80 15.38 -6.25
N VAL A 260 1.34 15.36 -4.99
CA VAL A 260 0.05 15.95 -4.58
C VAL A 260 0.03 17.44 -4.91
N GLN A 261 1.14 18.13 -4.66
CA GLN A 261 1.31 19.56 -4.87
C GLN A 261 1.30 19.91 -6.38
N GLU A 262 1.87 19.08 -7.24
CA GLU A 262 1.79 19.25 -8.70
C GLU A 262 0.36 19.08 -9.22
N LEU A 263 -0.41 18.17 -8.60
CA LEU A 263 -1.80 17.89 -8.96
C LEU A 263 -2.82 18.84 -8.32
N ARG A 264 -2.38 19.92 -7.66
CA ARG A 264 -3.24 20.89 -6.96
C ARG A 264 -4.39 21.46 -7.78
N SER A 265 -4.15 21.65 -9.08
CA SER A 265 -5.13 22.21 -10.02
C SER A 265 -6.00 21.15 -10.68
N SER A 266 -5.74 19.86 -10.45
CA SER A 266 -6.51 18.77 -11.02
C SER A 266 -7.85 18.59 -10.30
N ASN A 267 -8.88 18.16 -11.03
CA ASN A 267 -10.18 17.84 -10.45
C ASN A 267 -10.25 16.40 -9.91
N THR A 268 -9.10 15.77 -9.67
CA THR A 268 -8.95 14.34 -9.35
C THR A 268 -8.84 14.12 -7.84
N ILE A 269 -9.42 13.03 -7.32
CA ILE A 269 -9.22 12.64 -5.92
C ILE A 269 -7.82 12.04 -5.78
N ILE A 270 -7.06 12.49 -4.79
CA ILE A 270 -5.72 11.96 -4.52
C ILE A 270 -5.75 11.26 -3.17
N ALA A 271 -5.23 10.04 -3.16
CA ALA A 271 -5.17 9.21 -1.97
C ALA A 271 -3.81 8.52 -1.85
N TYR A 272 -3.46 8.09 -0.64
CA TYR A 272 -2.21 7.41 -0.39
C TYR A 272 -2.31 6.31 0.65
N SER A 273 -1.34 5.41 0.61
CA SER A 273 -1.11 4.36 1.61
C SER A 273 0.37 3.99 1.65
N GLY A 274 0.71 3.07 2.56
CA GLY A 274 2.05 2.48 2.68
C GLY A 274 2.59 2.56 4.11
N ARG A 275 3.69 1.85 4.36
CA ARG A 275 4.15 1.53 5.71
C ARG A 275 4.60 2.75 6.50
N VAL A 276 5.22 3.74 5.83
CA VAL A 276 5.77 4.93 6.50
C VAL A 276 4.71 5.68 7.30
N PHE A 277 3.48 5.75 6.79
CA PHE A 277 2.36 6.42 7.44
C PHE A 277 1.78 5.62 8.63
N GLN A 278 2.15 4.35 8.77
CA GLN A 278 1.78 3.50 9.91
C GLN A 278 2.88 3.53 10.99
N SER A 279 4.14 3.50 10.57
CA SER A 279 5.28 3.58 11.49
C SER A 279 5.46 4.96 12.09
N THR A 280 5.09 6.00 11.34
CA THR A 280 5.17 7.41 11.75
C THR A 280 3.85 8.10 11.40
N PRO A 281 2.78 7.91 12.19
CA PRO A 281 1.44 8.43 11.89
C PRO A 281 1.37 9.94 11.71
N ASP A 282 2.21 10.68 12.43
CA ASP A 282 2.24 12.15 12.38
C ASP A 282 2.53 12.69 10.98
N ILE A 283 3.24 11.96 10.12
CA ILE A 283 3.47 12.34 8.71
C ILE A 283 2.15 12.56 7.97
N GLN A 284 1.07 11.87 8.35
CA GLN A 284 -0.25 12.03 7.72
C GLN A 284 -0.75 13.48 7.82
N ASP A 285 -0.38 14.21 8.87
CA ASP A 285 -0.72 15.62 9.05
C ASP A 285 0.08 16.56 8.13
N HIS A 286 1.01 16.03 7.34
CA HIS A 286 1.85 16.79 6.41
C HIS A 286 1.56 16.42 4.94
N ILE A 287 0.66 15.48 4.69
CA ILE A 287 0.23 15.11 3.34
C ILE A 287 -1.14 15.73 3.03
N SER A 288 -1.27 16.38 1.88
CA SER A 288 -2.48 17.07 1.43
C SER A 288 -3.42 16.16 0.61
N ALA A 289 -3.53 14.89 1.00
CA ALA A 289 -4.30 13.86 0.30
C ALA A 289 -4.98 12.88 1.27
N HIS A 290 -5.81 11.96 0.75
CA HIS A 290 -6.58 11.06 1.61
C HIS A 290 -5.73 9.85 2.03
N PHE A 291 -5.43 9.71 3.32
CA PHE A 291 -4.92 8.45 3.84
C PHE A 291 -6.02 7.37 3.75
N LEU A 292 -5.69 6.23 3.14
CA LEU A 292 -6.65 5.15 2.90
C LEU A 292 -6.80 4.18 4.07
N GLY A 293 -5.85 4.17 5.00
CA GLY A 293 -5.83 3.24 6.13
C GLY A 293 -4.66 2.26 6.09
N GLU A 294 -4.64 1.38 7.09
CA GLU A 294 -3.49 0.55 7.42
C GLU A 294 -3.57 -0.87 6.83
N ASP A 295 -4.77 -1.30 6.47
CA ASP A 295 -5.08 -2.63 6.00
C ASP A 295 -5.94 -2.58 4.73
N PHE A 296 -5.97 -3.67 3.98
CA PHE A 296 -6.67 -3.70 2.71
C PHE A 296 -8.19 -3.47 2.83
N GLU A 297 -8.82 -3.88 3.93
CA GLU A 297 -10.26 -3.70 4.11
C GLU A 297 -10.59 -2.23 4.31
N SER A 298 -9.88 -1.54 5.22
CA SER A 298 -10.03 -0.09 5.41
C SER A 298 -9.74 0.68 4.13
N ILE A 299 -8.69 0.30 3.40
CA ILE A 299 -8.34 0.90 2.11
C ILE A 299 -9.49 0.77 1.11
N PHE A 300 -10.09 -0.41 0.94
CA PHE A 300 -11.19 -0.59 -0.02
C PHE A 300 -12.46 0.14 0.39
N ALA A 301 -12.81 0.10 1.68
CA ALA A 301 -13.95 0.84 2.19
C ALA A 301 -13.77 2.35 1.96
N LYS A 302 -12.57 2.87 2.19
CA LYS A 302 -12.27 4.29 1.98
C LYS A 302 -12.28 4.67 0.50
N ILE A 303 -11.69 3.86 -0.38
CA ILE A 303 -11.74 4.07 -1.84
C ILE A 303 -13.20 4.15 -2.31
N GLN A 304 -14.05 3.21 -1.90
CA GLN A 304 -15.45 3.18 -2.29
C GLN A 304 -16.18 4.45 -1.80
N SER A 305 -15.95 4.83 -0.54
CA SER A 305 -16.53 6.05 0.04
C SER A 305 -16.09 7.30 -0.73
N LEU A 306 -14.82 7.42 -1.09
CA LEU A 306 -14.30 8.60 -1.80
C LEU A 306 -14.90 8.75 -3.19
N ILE A 307 -15.07 7.64 -3.91
CA ILE A 307 -15.72 7.64 -5.23
C ILE A 307 -17.18 8.07 -5.13
N GLU A 308 -17.90 7.60 -4.10
CA GLU A 308 -19.32 7.92 -3.89
C GLU A 308 -19.54 9.37 -3.45
N THR A 309 -18.71 9.87 -2.54
CA THR A 309 -18.85 11.23 -1.99
C THR A 309 -18.23 12.29 -2.88
N GLN A 310 -17.28 11.91 -3.75
CA GLN A 310 -16.41 12.83 -4.48
C GLN A 310 -15.73 13.85 -3.56
N GLU A 311 -15.46 13.43 -2.32
CA GLU A 311 -14.84 14.26 -1.30
C GLU A 311 -13.39 14.59 -1.69
N LYS A 312 -13.00 15.85 -1.52
CA LYS A 312 -11.66 16.34 -1.80
C LYS A 312 -11.08 17.01 -0.58
N ILE A 313 -9.78 16.81 -0.38
CA ILE A 313 -9.03 17.54 0.63
C ILE A 313 -8.59 18.90 0.09
N ALA A 314 -8.78 19.93 0.91
CA ALA A 314 -8.18 21.23 0.65
C ALA A 314 -6.66 21.12 0.82
N LEU A 315 -5.93 21.59 -0.18
CA LEU A 315 -4.48 21.52 -0.19
C LEU A 315 -3.89 22.42 0.89
N LYS A 316 -2.95 21.90 1.67
CA LYS A 316 -2.23 22.72 2.66
C LYS A 316 -1.29 23.68 1.94
N PRO A 317 -1.07 24.91 2.45
CA PRO A 317 -0.07 25.82 1.90
C PRO A 317 1.31 25.16 1.85
N SER A 318 2.09 25.45 0.81
CA SER A 318 3.41 24.85 0.56
C SER A 318 4.54 25.43 1.42
N GLU A 319 4.26 26.36 2.34
CA GLU A 319 5.30 27.00 3.14
C GLU A 319 5.79 26.03 4.22
N SER A 320 6.89 25.34 3.94
CA SER A 320 7.56 24.56 4.97
C SER A 320 8.21 25.50 5.99
N THR A 321 8.03 25.22 7.27
CA THR A 321 8.65 25.94 8.40
C THR A 321 10.18 26.06 8.23
N HIS A 322 10.78 25.16 7.45
CA HIS A 322 12.21 25.07 7.21
C HIS A 322 12.63 25.44 5.77
N GLY A 323 11.82 26.17 5.00
CA GLY A 323 12.03 26.37 3.55
C GLY A 323 13.41 26.94 3.16
N LEU A 324 13.94 27.90 3.93
CA LEU A 324 15.28 28.45 3.70
C LEU A 324 16.38 27.41 4.00
N LEU A 325 16.26 26.69 5.12
CA LEU A 325 17.21 25.64 5.50
C LEU A 325 17.21 24.50 4.47
N LEU A 326 16.04 24.03 4.04
CA LEU A 326 15.91 23.01 2.98
C LEU A 326 16.62 23.46 1.70
N THR A 327 16.35 24.68 1.25
CA THR A 327 16.94 25.21 0.00
C THR A 327 18.45 25.26 0.10
N THR A 328 18.99 25.81 1.20
CA THR A 328 20.43 25.90 1.44
C THR A 328 21.06 24.50 1.55
N PHE A 329 20.41 23.57 2.25
CA PHE A 329 20.86 22.19 2.41
C PHE A 329 20.96 21.46 1.06
N GLU A 330 19.93 21.55 0.20
CA GLU A 330 19.94 20.89 -1.11
C GLU A 330 21.00 21.47 -2.06
N ILE A 331 21.17 22.80 -2.09
CA ILE A 331 22.23 23.44 -2.91
C ILE A 331 23.63 23.05 -2.41
N SER A 332 23.81 22.92 -1.09
CA SER A 332 25.08 22.58 -0.47
C SER A 332 25.38 21.08 -0.43
N ARG A 333 24.46 20.21 -0.87
CA ARG A 333 24.54 18.75 -0.71
C ARG A 333 25.82 18.11 -1.23
N ALA A 334 26.28 18.55 -2.40
CA ALA A 334 27.53 18.06 -2.99
C ALA A 334 28.76 18.48 -2.16
N ALA A 335 28.75 19.70 -1.60
CA ALA A 335 29.81 20.20 -0.73
C ALA A 335 29.82 19.47 0.61
N ILE A 336 28.65 19.25 1.23
CA ILE A 336 28.50 18.45 2.46
C ILE A 336 29.09 17.05 2.24
N GLN A 337 28.71 16.39 1.15
CA GLN A 337 29.21 15.05 0.82
C GLN A 337 30.74 15.04 0.67
N ALA A 338 31.30 16.02 -0.02
CA ALA A 338 32.75 16.11 -0.25
C ALA A 338 33.52 16.34 1.06
N HIS A 339 33.11 17.33 1.86
CA HIS A 339 33.75 17.66 3.14
C HIS A 339 33.64 16.50 4.13
N LEU A 340 32.46 15.88 4.23
CA LEU A 340 32.28 14.75 5.14
C LEU A 340 33.09 13.54 4.71
N THR A 341 33.20 13.27 3.40
CA THR A 341 34.03 12.17 2.90
C THR A 341 35.50 12.39 3.25
N ASP A 342 36.00 13.61 3.15
CA ASP A 342 37.38 13.97 3.56
C ASP A 342 37.58 13.76 5.07
N ALA A 343 36.67 14.27 5.89
CA ALA A 343 36.72 14.11 7.35
C ALA A 343 36.68 12.63 7.77
N LEU A 344 35.82 11.82 7.13
CA LEU A 344 35.68 10.40 7.42
C LEU A 344 36.85 9.56 6.88
N SER A 345 37.55 10.00 5.84
CA SER A 345 38.73 9.30 5.31
C SER A 345 39.84 9.12 6.35
N GLN A 346 39.89 10.03 7.32
CA GLN A 346 40.87 10.04 8.41
C GLN A 346 40.62 8.94 9.45
N TRP A 347 39.45 8.27 9.40
CA TRP A 347 39.06 7.27 10.39
C TRP A 347 39.65 5.88 10.14
N ASN A 348 40.34 5.69 9.01
CA ASN A 348 40.96 4.41 8.61
C ASN A 348 39.94 3.25 8.52
N ILE A 349 38.73 3.55 8.05
CA ILE A 349 37.60 2.61 7.94
C ILE A 349 37.16 2.53 6.48
N PRO A 350 36.59 1.40 6.01
CA PRO A 350 36.04 1.32 4.66
C PRO A 350 35.07 2.48 4.39
N ILE A 351 35.34 3.25 3.32
CA ILE A 351 34.58 4.45 2.98
C ILE A 351 33.16 4.09 2.51
N LYS A 352 33.00 3.00 1.76
CA LYS A 352 31.73 2.68 1.07
C LYS A 352 30.51 2.62 2.01
N PRO A 353 30.53 1.95 3.18
CA PRO A 353 29.37 1.97 4.07
C PRO A 353 29.09 3.33 4.69
N LEU A 354 30.13 4.14 4.94
CA LEU A 354 29.97 5.51 5.44
C LEU A 354 29.32 6.39 4.37
N THR A 355 29.74 6.27 3.11
CA THR A 355 29.09 6.95 1.98
C THR A 355 27.61 6.57 1.88
N ASN A 356 27.26 5.28 1.97
CA ASN A 356 25.86 4.85 1.96
C ASN A 356 25.05 5.42 3.14
N ALA A 357 25.64 5.45 4.35
CA ALA A 357 25.00 6.01 5.53
C ALA A 357 24.75 7.53 5.35
N THR A 358 25.72 8.24 4.79
CA THR A 358 25.63 9.67 4.50
C THR A 358 24.58 9.97 3.44
N GLU A 359 24.57 9.23 2.33
CA GLU A 359 23.57 9.40 1.28
C GLU A 359 22.16 9.20 1.84
N TYR A 360 21.98 8.13 2.62
CA TYR A 360 20.73 7.84 3.32
C TYR A 360 20.30 8.98 4.25
N LEU A 361 21.21 9.46 5.11
CA LEU A 361 20.92 10.54 6.04
C LEU A 361 20.59 11.84 5.30
N ASN A 362 21.33 12.18 4.25
CA ASN A 362 21.07 13.36 3.42
C ASN A 362 19.67 13.33 2.80
N GLU A 363 19.25 12.16 2.29
CA GLU A 363 17.91 12.02 1.71
C GLU A 363 16.80 12.17 2.75
N ASN A 364 16.96 11.58 3.93
CA ASN A 364 15.96 11.69 4.98
C ASN A 364 15.93 13.09 5.59
N ILE A 365 17.06 13.79 5.75
CA ILE A 365 17.09 15.19 6.22
C ILE A 365 16.30 16.08 5.26
N ALA A 366 16.55 15.98 3.96
CA ALA A 366 15.80 16.74 2.97
C ALA A 366 14.29 16.44 3.04
N ALA A 367 13.91 15.18 3.23
CA ALA A 367 12.51 14.77 3.36
C ALA A 367 11.84 15.36 4.62
N SER A 368 12.50 15.30 5.78
CA SER A 368 12.01 15.88 7.03
C SER A 368 11.88 17.39 6.97
N LEU A 369 12.89 18.08 6.40
CA LEU A 369 12.85 19.52 6.19
C LEU A 369 11.72 19.94 5.23
N TYR A 370 11.47 19.13 4.19
CA TYR A 370 10.36 19.34 3.25
C TYR A 370 9.00 19.16 3.92
N LEU A 371 8.81 18.06 4.65
CA LEU A 371 7.58 17.80 5.41
C LEU A 371 7.41 18.78 6.58
N GLY A 372 8.49 19.40 7.04
CA GLY A 372 8.46 20.50 8.00
C GLY A 372 8.67 20.09 9.46
N ASP A 373 9.04 18.84 9.73
CA ASP A 373 9.33 18.33 11.08
C ASP A 373 10.58 17.45 11.08
N LEU A 374 11.59 17.82 11.87
CA LEU A 374 12.84 17.08 12.02
C LEU A 374 12.67 15.79 12.81
N ASN A 375 11.65 15.66 13.68
CA ASN A 375 11.42 14.47 14.49
C ASN A 375 11.12 13.22 13.63
N PHE A 376 10.76 13.39 12.36
CA PHE A 376 10.64 12.29 11.42
C PHE A 376 11.98 11.57 11.17
N LEU A 377 13.13 12.17 11.51
CA LEU A 377 14.45 11.56 11.41
C LEU A 377 14.78 10.56 12.52
N SER A 378 14.12 10.60 13.68
CA SER A 378 14.45 9.74 14.82
C SER A 378 14.51 8.24 14.47
N PRO A 379 13.52 7.66 13.77
CA PRO A 379 13.59 6.26 13.35
C PRO A 379 14.76 5.97 12.40
N GLU A 380 15.13 6.96 11.60
CA GLU A 380 16.16 6.88 10.55
C GLU A 380 17.57 6.87 11.14
N LEU A 381 17.82 7.64 12.21
CA LEU A 381 19.07 7.56 12.96
C LEU A 381 19.26 6.19 13.61
N GLY A 382 18.17 5.58 14.11
CA GLY A 382 18.19 4.20 14.59
C GLY A 382 18.57 3.18 13.50
N TRP A 383 18.22 3.45 12.24
CA TRP A 383 18.67 2.64 11.10
C TRP A 383 20.16 2.85 10.81
N VAL A 384 20.64 4.10 10.78
CA VAL A 384 22.06 4.43 10.57
C VAL A 384 22.93 3.77 11.64
N LYS A 385 22.53 3.84 12.92
CA LYS A 385 23.20 3.16 14.04
C LYS A 385 23.40 1.67 13.77
N ARG A 386 22.33 0.98 13.36
CA ARG A 386 22.36 -0.47 13.06
C ARG A 386 23.17 -0.79 11.80
N LEU A 387 23.13 0.07 10.77
CA LEU A 387 23.95 -0.09 9.57
C LEU A 387 25.45 -0.06 9.92
N LEU A 388 25.86 0.89 10.78
CA LEU A 388 27.24 1.01 11.24
C LEU A 388 27.67 -0.24 12.04
N MET A 389 26.82 -0.71 12.97
CA MET A 389 27.11 -1.92 13.76
C MET A 389 27.28 -3.18 12.91
N HIS A 390 26.34 -3.48 12.00
CA HIS A 390 26.35 -4.73 11.23
C HIS A 390 27.51 -4.86 10.25
N ARG A 391 28.17 -3.76 9.86
CA ARG A 391 29.29 -3.78 8.92
C ARG A 391 30.66 -3.84 9.62
N LYS A 392 30.69 -4.40 10.83
CA LYS A 392 31.89 -4.54 11.69
C LYS A 392 32.53 -3.19 12.03
N MET A 393 31.74 -2.11 12.10
CA MET A 393 32.20 -0.82 12.62
C MET A 393 31.81 -0.65 14.09
N GLU A 394 32.11 -1.67 14.91
CA GLU A 394 31.82 -1.62 16.35
C GLU A 394 32.58 -0.48 17.07
N GLU A 395 33.66 0.01 16.46
CA GLU A 395 34.47 1.13 16.97
C GLU A 395 33.88 2.53 16.66
N ILE A 396 32.86 2.65 15.79
CA ILE A 396 32.21 3.94 15.51
C ILE A 396 30.93 4.04 16.33
N SER A 397 30.90 4.93 17.32
CA SER A 397 29.63 5.36 17.91
C SER A 397 28.84 6.23 16.94
N LEU A 398 27.52 6.07 16.92
CA LEU A 398 26.61 6.97 16.19
C LEU A 398 26.91 8.43 16.54
N GLU A 399 27.12 8.71 17.83
CA GLU A 399 27.49 10.03 18.35
C GLU A 399 28.71 10.62 17.64
N ARG A 400 29.80 9.85 17.47
CA ARG A 400 31.00 10.35 16.78
C ARG A 400 30.72 10.65 15.30
N TYR A 401 29.94 9.80 14.64
CA TYR A 401 29.54 10.00 13.24
C TYR A 401 28.69 11.27 13.09
N ILE A 402 27.68 11.42 13.95
CA ILE A 402 26.77 12.58 13.92
C ILE A 402 27.51 13.86 14.31
N GLN A 403 28.44 13.84 15.26
CA GLN A 403 29.28 15.01 15.56
C GLN A 403 30.11 15.45 14.35
N THR A 404 30.66 14.50 13.59
CA THR A 404 31.44 14.82 12.39
C THR A 404 30.55 15.37 11.27
N TYR A 405 29.35 14.81 11.14
CA TYR A 405 28.32 15.32 10.24
C TYR A 405 27.90 16.75 10.62
N ALA A 406 27.63 17.01 11.90
CA ALA A 406 27.26 18.31 12.44
C ALA A 406 28.34 19.38 12.18
N ASN A 407 29.61 19.07 12.48
CA ASN A 407 30.73 19.97 12.17
C ASN A 407 30.80 20.28 10.67
N THR A 408 30.55 19.28 9.82
CA THR A 408 30.50 19.49 8.36
C THR A 408 29.35 20.41 7.95
N LEU A 409 28.17 20.27 8.56
CA LEU A 409 27.06 21.18 8.32
C LEU A 409 27.40 22.62 8.72
N GLU A 410 28.05 22.81 9.88
CA GLU A 410 28.49 24.12 10.34
C GLU A 410 29.49 24.75 9.37
N ASP A 411 30.48 23.99 8.91
CA ASP A 411 31.51 24.46 7.97
C ASP A 411 30.93 24.84 6.59
N VAL A 412 29.91 24.13 6.10
CA VAL A 412 29.38 24.29 4.74
C VAL A 412 28.17 25.21 4.68
N ILE A 413 27.27 25.15 5.67
CA ILE A 413 26.00 25.89 5.70
C ILE A 413 26.05 27.07 6.69
N GLY A 414 26.86 26.99 7.75
CA GLY A 414 26.93 28.01 8.79
C GLY A 414 25.69 28.07 9.69
N GLU A 415 25.41 29.27 10.23
CA GLU A 415 24.33 29.51 11.22
C GLU A 415 22.94 29.04 10.77
N ALA A 416 22.68 28.97 9.46
CA ALA A 416 21.41 28.47 8.96
C ALA A 416 21.15 26.99 9.32
N ALA A 417 22.20 26.20 9.53
CA ALA A 417 22.10 24.78 9.90
C ALA A 417 21.90 24.54 11.40
N THR A 418 22.01 25.56 12.25
CA THR A 418 21.94 25.41 13.71
C THR A 418 20.73 24.59 14.19
N PRO A 419 19.48 24.81 13.71
CA PRO A 419 18.34 24.00 14.14
C PRO A 419 18.48 22.50 13.84
N LEU A 420 19.11 22.15 12.70
CA LEU A 420 19.36 20.76 12.32
C LEU A 420 20.52 20.17 13.13
N ILE A 421 21.59 20.95 13.35
CA ILE A 421 22.75 20.53 14.14
C ILE A 421 22.34 20.23 15.57
N ASP A 422 21.62 21.16 16.22
CA ASP A 422 21.18 21.01 17.60
C ASP A 422 20.32 19.74 17.76
N TRP A 423 19.36 19.54 16.84
CA TRP A 423 18.51 18.35 16.83
C TRP A 423 19.32 17.06 16.64
N LEU A 424 20.26 17.02 15.68
CA LEU A 424 21.08 15.84 15.41
C LEU A 424 21.93 15.44 16.61
N LEU A 425 22.56 16.42 17.28
CA LEU A 425 23.42 16.17 18.44
C LEU A 425 22.63 15.72 19.67
N GLU A 426 21.46 16.31 19.91
CA GLU A 426 20.55 15.89 20.97
C GLU A 426 20.10 14.44 20.75
N GLU A 427 19.60 14.12 19.55
CA GLU A 427 19.04 12.80 19.26
C GLU A 427 20.12 11.70 19.21
N ALA A 428 21.35 12.02 18.80
CA ALA A 428 22.45 11.06 18.81
C ALA A 428 22.94 10.71 20.23
N SER A 429 22.64 11.56 21.21
CA SER A 429 23.01 11.41 22.62
C SER A 429 21.99 10.59 23.42
N ASN A 430 20.77 10.44 22.90
CA ASN A 430 19.68 9.64 23.45
C ASN A 430 19.78 8.17 23.02
#